data_AF-A1B3P9-F1
#
_entry.id   AF-A1B3P9-F1
#
_cell.length_a   1.000
_cell.length_b   1.000
_cell.length_c   1.000
_cell.angle_alpha   90.00
_cell.angle_beta   90.00
_cell.angle_gamma   90.00
#
_symmetry.space_group_name_H-M   'P 1'
#
loop_
_entity.id
_entity.type
_entity.pdbx_description
1 polymer ?
#
loop_
_entity_poly.entity_id
_entity_poly.type
_entity_poly.pdbx_seq_one_letter_code
_entity_poly.pdbx_strand_id
1 'polypeptide(L)'
;MPAPDPWAISIEERPNGWSVQYDTFMLSGRTQRLARAKRILSNLRKNGWCCAWCGQPVPEFRRADAVFCRESCRKRAARSRRAERSRAAKFG
;
A
#
# COMPACT_ATOMS: atom_id res chain seq x y z
N MET A 1 8.82 12.11 -6.13
CA MET A 1 7.46 12.48 -5.69
C MET A 1 7.48 12.70 -4.19
N PRO A 2 6.96 13.83 -3.68
CA PRO A 2 6.78 14.03 -2.24
C PRO A 2 5.90 12.92 -1.66
N ALA A 3 6.09 12.62 -0.37
CA ALA A 3 5.24 11.65 0.31
C ALA A 3 3.78 12.13 0.26
N PRO A 4 2.81 11.22 0.05
CA PRO A 4 1.39 11.60 0.11
C PRO A 4 1.07 12.12 1.51
N ASP A 5 0.22 13.13 1.58
CA ASP A 5 -0.30 13.66 2.83
C ASP A 5 -0.95 12.52 3.66
N PRO A 6 -0.44 12.24 4.87
CA PRO A 6 -0.93 11.18 5.74
C PRO A 6 -2.41 11.34 6.08
N TRP A 7 -2.91 12.58 6.20
CA TRP A 7 -4.24 12.89 6.72
C TRP A 7 -5.29 13.10 5.63
N ALA A 8 -4.87 13.13 4.36
CA ALA A 8 -5.75 13.40 3.23
C ALA A 8 -6.65 12.23 2.83
N ILE A 9 -6.49 11.04 3.42
CA ILE A 9 -7.30 9.86 3.13
C ILE A 9 -7.68 9.16 4.43
N SER A 10 -8.95 8.77 4.54
CA SER A 10 -9.47 7.89 5.58
C SER A 10 -10.02 6.61 4.97
N ILE A 11 -9.73 5.46 5.56
CA ILE A 11 -10.25 4.14 5.16
C ILE A 11 -11.25 3.68 6.22
N GLU A 12 -12.47 3.38 5.78
CA GLU A 12 -13.52 2.85 6.64
C GLU A 12 -14.01 1.50 6.10
N GLU A 13 -14.11 0.51 6.98
CA GLU A 13 -14.79 -0.75 6.72
C GLU A 13 -16.31 -0.56 6.89
N ARG A 14 -17.08 -1.04 5.93
CA ARG A 14 -18.55 -1.00 5.91
C ARG A 14 -19.10 -2.43 5.85
N PRO A 15 -20.35 -2.66 6.25
CA PRO A 15 -20.96 -4.00 6.19
C PRO A 15 -20.87 -4.68 4.81
N ASN A 16 -20.86 -3.89 3.73
CA ASN A 16 -20.83 -4.39 2.35
C ASN A 16 -19.48 -4.14 1.63
N GLY A 17 -18.40 -3.83 2.35
CA GLY A 17 -17.07 -3.66 1.77
C GLY A 17 -16.30 -2.47 2.33
N TRP A 18 -15.57 -1.76 1.48
CA TRP A 18 -14.65 -0.69 1.90
C TRP A 18 -15.09 0.66 1.33
N SER A 19 -14.96 1.71 2.12
CA SER A 19 -15.02 3.09 1.65
C SER A 19 -13.70 3.81 1.90
N VAL A 20 -13.24 4.55 0.89
CA VAL A 20 -12.03 5.37 1.00
C VAL A 20 -12.44 6.82 0.77
N GLN A 21 -12.37 7.62 1.82
CA GLN A 21 -12.73 9.03 1.80
C GLN A 21 -11.47 9.88 1.62
N TYR A 22 -11.59 11.02 0.96
CA TYR A 22 -10.50 11.98 0.81
C TYR A 22 -11.05 13.40 0.87
N ASP A 23 -10.33 14.29 1.55
CA ASP A 23 -10.71 15.71 1.63
C ASP A 23 -10.08 16.50 0.48
N THR A 24 -10.79 17.53 0.00
CA THR A 24 -10.24 18.50 -0.93
C THR A 24 -10.52 19.93 -0.46
N PHE A 25 -9.59 20.50 0.30
CA PHE A 25 -9.62 21.94 0.57
C PHE A 25 -9.43 22.75 -0.71
N MET A 26 -10.38 23.65 -1.01
CA MET A 26 -10.37 24.55 -2.18
C MET A 26 -10.07 23.84 -3.51
N LEU A 27 -10.56 22.60 -3.69
CA LEU A 27 -10.30 21.73 -4.86
C LEU A 27 -8.83 21.38 -5.13
N SER A 28 -7.90 21.85 -4.31
CA SER A 28 -6.48 21.52 -4.42
C SER A 28 -6.29 20.00 -4.34
N GLY A 29 -5.38 19.46 -5.14
CA GLY A 29 -5.03 18.04 -5.05
C GLY A 29 -6.13 17.05 -5.46
N ARG A 30 -7.30 17.51 -5.95
CA ARG A 30 -8.50 16.66 -6.17
C ARG A 30 -8.21 15.46 -7.06
N THR A 31 -7.52 15.66 -8.17
CA THR A 31 -7.22 14.59 -9.13
C THR A 31 -6.24 13.57 -8.55
N GLN A 32 -5.17 14.02 -7.87
CA GLN A 32 -4.20 13.12 -7.25
C GLN A 32 -4.80 12.35 -6.07
N ARG A 33 -5.61 13.01 -5.24
CA ARG A 33 -6.30 12.39 -4.09
C ARG A 33 -7.34 11.37 -4.55
N LEU A 34 -8.15 11.69 -5.55
CA LEU A 34 -9.11 10.74 -6.14
C LEU A 34 -8.40 9.53 -6.75
N ALA A 35 -7.31 9.73 -7.49
CA ALA A 35 -6.53 8.63 -8.07
C ALA A 35 -5.95 7.72 -6.97
N ARG A 36 -5.43 8.31 -5.89
CA ARG A 36 -4.93 7.58 -4.73
C ARG A 36 -6.05 6.79 -4.05
N ALA A 37 -7.20 7.41 -3.78
CA ALA A 37 -8.36 6.76 -3.15
C ALA A 37 -8.87 5.57 -3.98
N LYS A 38 -9.03 5.74 -5.30
CA LYS A 38 -9.42 4.66 -6.22
C LYS A 38 -8.43 3.48 -6.17
N ARG A 39 -7.13 3.77 -6.14
CA ARG A 39 -6.10 2.73 -6.08
C ARG A 39 -6.13 1.98 -4.76
N ILE A 40 -6.28 2.67 -3.64
CA ILE A 40 -6.44 2.05 -2.31
C ILE A 40 -7.68 1.15 -2.30
N LEU A 41 -8.82 1.65 -2.77
CA LEU A 41 -10.07 0.87 -2.83
C LEU A 41 -9.91 -0.41 -3.67
N SER A 42 -9.21 -0.33 -4.80
CA SER A 42 -8.90 -1.50 -5.63
C SER A 42 -8.04 -2.54 -4.89
N ASN A 43 -7.04 -2.11 -4.12
CA ASN A 43 -6.22 -3.03 -3.32
C ASN A 43 -7.02 -3.66 -2.17
N LEU A 44 -7.84 -2.87 -1.48
CA LEU A 44 -8.72 -3.34 -0.42
C LEU A 44 -9.68 -4.42 -0.94
N ARG A 45 -10.31 -4.20 -2.10
CA ARG A 45 -11.17 -5.20 -2.75
C ARG A 45 -10.43 -6.48 -3.14
N LYS A 46 -9.13 -6.40 -3.44
CA LYS A 46 -8.35 -7.56 -3.89
C LYS A 46 -7.94 -8.46 -2.74
N ASN A 47 -7.44 -7.90 -1.64
CA ASN A 47 -6.89 -8.68 -0.53
C ASN A 47 -6.85 -7.93 0.81
N GLY A 48 -7.69 -6.91 1.00
CA GLY A 48 -7.63 -6.04 2.19
C GLY A 48 -6.40 -5.13 2.24
N TRP A 49 -5.67 -4.99 1.13
CA TRP A 49 -4.42 -4.22 1.04
C TRP A 49 -3.39 -4.59 2.11
N CYS A 50 -3.02 -5.88 2.12
CA CYS A 50 -2.09 -6.45 3.10
C CYS A 50 -0.63 -6.50 2.64
N CYS A 51 0.29 -6.44 3.59
CA CYS A 51 1.74 -6.51 3.38
C CYS A 51 2.17 -7.88 2.85
N ALA A 52 2.86 -7.92 1.71
CA ALA A 52 3.29 -9.17 1.09
C ALA A 52 4.35 -9.97 1.88
N TRP A 53 4.94 -9.40 2.94
CA TRP A 53 5.93 -10.09 3.78
C TRP A 53 5.34 -10.61 5.09
N CYS A 54 4.56 -9.79 5.79
CA CYS A 54 4.07 -10.13 7.14
C CYS A 54 2.55 -10.24 7.26
N GLY A 55 1.81 -10.10 6.16
CA GLY A 55 0.34 -10.20 6.14
C GLY A 55 -0.41 -9.03 6.79
N GLN A 56 0.25 -8.22 7.61
CA GLN A 56 -0.36 -7.08 8.29
C GLN A 56 -0.87 -6.01 7.29
N PRO A 57 -1.95 -5.27 7.63
CA PRO A 57 -2.47 -4.19 6.80
C PRO A 57 -1.40 -3.17 6.42
N VAL A 58 -1.46 -2.66 5.18
CA VAL A 58 -0.64 -1.53 4.76
C VAL A 58 -1.26 -0.24 5.32
N PRO A 59 -0.49 0.58 6.08
CA PRO A 59 -1.04 1.80 6.66
C PRO A 59 -1.47 2.81 5.60
N GLU A 60 -2.55 3.54 5.87
CA GLU A 60 -3.15 4.50 4.94
C GLU A 60 -2.18 5.60 4.49
N PHE A 61 -1.28 6.08 5.35
CA PHE A 61 -0.25 7.09 5.03
C PHE A 61 0.80 6.60 4.03
N ARG A 62 0.82 5.30 3.67
CA ARG A 62 1.67 4.80 2.60
C ARG A 62 1.12 5.24 1.24
N ARG A 63 2.01 5.18 0.25
CA ARG A 63 1.60 5.33 -1.15
C ARG A 63 0.62 4.23 -1.51
N ALA A 64 -0.37 4.51 -2.36
CA ALA A 64 -1.39 3.55 -2.76
C ALA A 64 -0.85 2.33 -3.53
N ASP A 65 0.37 2.40 -4.05
CA ASP A 65 1.07 1.28 -4.69
C ASP A 65 2.04 0.56 -3.73
N ALA A 66 2.04 0.92 -2.44
CA ALA A 66 2.88 0.25 -1.46
C ALA A 66 2.43 -1.20 -1.24
N VAL A 67 3.40 -2.10 -1.35
CA VAL A 67 3.24 -3.56 -1.17
C VAL A 67 3.62 -4.00 0.26
N PHE A 68 4.34 -3.15 0.98
CA PHE A 68 4.85 -3.46 2.32
C PHE A 68 4.44 -2.40 3.33
N CYS A 69 4.04 -2.82 4.53
CA CYS A 69 3.62 -1.92 5.60
C CYS A 69 4.76 -1.02 6.11
N ARG A 70 6.00 -1.52 6.09
CA ARG A 70 7.19 -0.82 6.60
C ARG A 70 8.47 -1.16 5.86
N GLU A 71 9.46 -0.29 6.03
CA GLU A 71 10.76 -0.40 5.39
C GLU A 71 11.48 -1.70 5.73
N SER A 72 11.39 -2.16 6.99
CA SER A 72 12.01 -3.41 7.42
C SER A 72 11.40 -4.63 6.71
N CYS A 73 10.10 -4.65 6.44
CA CYS A 73 9.44 -5.72 5.68
C CYS A 73 9.92 -5.72 4.22
N ARG A 74 10.03 -4.53 3.59
CA ARG A 74 10.60 -4.39 2.24
C ARG A 74 12.04 -4.93 2.17
N LYS A 75 12.89 -4.57 3.14
CA LYS A 75 14.29 -5.01 3.20
C LYS A 75 14.40 -6.52 3.46
N ARG A 76 13.56 -7.10 4.32
CA ARG A 76 13.50 -8.55 4.57
C ARG A 76 13.09 -9.32 3.31
N ALA A 77 12.03 -8.90 2.63
CA ALA A 77 11.61 -9.50 1.36
C ALA A 77 12.72 -9.41 0.29
N ALA A 78 13.41 -8.27 0.19
CA ALA A 78 14.53 -8.12 -0.72
C ALA A 78 15.72 -9.05 -0.38
N ARG A 79 16.01 -9.27 0.91
CA ARG A 79 17.04 -10.23 1.34
C ARG A 79 16.65 -11.68 1.04
N SER A 80 15.40 -12.08 1.31
CA SER A 80 14.91 -13.44 0.98
C SER A 80 15.10 -13.75 -0.50
N ARG A 81 14.64 -12.86 -1.38
CA ARG A 81 14.77 -13.03 -2.84
C ARG A 81 16.22 -13.14 -3.31
N ARG A 82 17.14 -12.38 -2.70
CA ARG A 82 18.58 -12.49 -3.01
C ARG A 82 19.16 -13.82 -2.54
N ALA A 83 18.78 -14.28 -1.34
CA ALA A 83 19.20 -15.57 -0.82
C ALA A 83 18.69 -16.73 -1.69
N GLU A 84 17.41 -16.71 -2.10
CA GLU A 84 16.82 -17.68 -3.03
C GLU A 84 17.58 -17.72 -4.36
N ARG A 85 17.84 -16.56 -4.98
CA ARG A 85 18.63 -16.47 -6.21
C ARG A 85 20.04 -17.03 -6.03
N SER A 86 20.69 -16.73 -4.91
CA SER A 86 22.03 -17.26 -4.61
C SER A 86 22.03 -18.77 -4.38
N ARG A 87 20.95 -19.33 -3.83
CA ARG A 87 20.77 -20.78 -3.69
C ARG A 87 20.54 -21.40 -5.06
N ALA A 88 19.61 -20.87 -5.85
CA ALA A 88 19.32 -21.35 -7.20
C ALA A 88 20.58 -21.38 -8.09
N ALA A 89 21.40 -20.32 -8.06
CA ALA A 89 22.65 -20.25 -8.83
C ALA A 89 23.77 -21.18 -8.33
N LYS A 90 23.67 -21.73 -7.11
CA LYS A 90 24.63 -22.71 -6.57
C LYS A 90 24.24 -24.16 -6.89
N PHE A 91 22.98 -24.41 -7.24
CA PHE A 91 22.42 -25.75 -7.41
C PHE A 91 21.81 -25.99 -8.80
N GLY A 92 21.98 -25.06 -9.74
CA GLY A 92 21.61 -25.19 -11.15
C GLY A 92 22.82 -24.94 -12.02
#